data_AF-A0A5K7YT05-F1
#
_entry.id   AF-A0A5K7YT05-F1
#
_cell.length_a   1.000
_cell.length_b   1.000
_cell.length_c   1.000
_cell.angle_alpha   90.00
_cell.angle_beta   90.00
_cell.angle_gamma   90.00
#
_symmetry.space_group_name_H-M   'P 1'
#
loop_
_entity.id
_entity.type
_entity.pdbx_description
1 polymer ?
#
loop_
_entity_poly.entity_id
_entity_poly.type
_entity_poly.pdbx_seq_one_letter_code
_entity_poly.pdbx_strand_id
1 'polypeptide(L)'
;MTLRMYAERKGFELHSVEVRLSHSRIHATDCGDCGTKKGMLDQISSEIHMEGNLDDVQRKRLLEIATRCPVHRTLSSEIKIRTSEV
;
A
#
# COMPACT_ATOMS: atom_id res chain seq x y z
N MET A 1 -6.65 -8.74 -1.18
CA MET A 1 -7.75 -9.38 -0.42
C MET A 1 -8.69 -8.38 0.23
N THR A 2 -8.23 -7.42 1.03
CA THR A 2 -9.09 -6.51 1.83
C THR A 2 -10.04 -5.65 0.98
N LEU A 3 -9.61 -5.18 -0.19
CA LEU A 3 -10.43 -4.36 -1.08
C LEU A 3 -11.58 -5.12 -1.72
N ARG A 4 -11.31 -6.30 -2.31
CA ARG A 4 -12.35 -7.13 -2.93
C ARG A 4 -13.41 -7.54 -1.92
N MET A 5 -13.00 -8.01 -0.74
CA MET A 5 -13.91 -8.35 0.35
C MET A 5 -14.75 -7.15 0.81
N TYR A 6 -14.16 -5.95 0.88
CA TYR A 6 -14.89 -4.74 1.26
C TYR A 6 -15.92 -4.34 0.20
N ALA A 7 -15.54 -4.39 -1.08
CA ALA A 7 -16.41 -4.10 -2.21
C ALA A 7 -17.60 -5.07 -2.26
N GLU A 8 -17.35 -6.37 -2.14
CA GLU A 8 -18.39 -7.41 -2.09
C GLU A 8 -19.40 -7.14 -0.96
N ARG A 9 -18.92 -6.82 0.25
CA ARG A 9 -19.80 -6.50 1.41
C ARG A 9 -20.62 -5.23 1.24
N LYS A 10 -20.19 -4.31 0.37
CA LYS A 10 -20.86 -3.03 0.11
C LYS A 10 -21.66 -3.03 -1.20
N GLY A 11 -21.62 -4.12 -1.95
CA GLY A 11 -22.27 -4.21 -3.26
C GLY A 11 -21.62 -3.31 -4.31
N PHE A 12 -20.34 -2.99 -4.17
CA PHE A 12 -19.64 -2.17 -5.15
C PHE A 12 -19.22 -3.02 -6.36
N GLU A 13 -19.42 -2.50 -7.57
CA GLU A 13 -19.07 -3.18 -8.84
C GLU A 13 -17.56 -3.10 -9.13
N LEU A 14 -16.74 -3.59 -8.20
CA LEU A 14 -15.30 -3.71 -8.35
C LEU A 14 -14.97 -5.07 -8.98
N HIS A 15 -14.53 -5.08 -10.23
CA HIS A 15 -14.23 -6.29 -10.99
C HIS A 15 -12.81 -6.79 -10.75
N SER A 16 -11.83 -5.88 -10.81
CA SER A 16 -10.42 -6.23 -10.66
C SER A 16 -9.68 -5.18 -9.84
N VAL A 17 -8.67 -5.65 -9.10
CA VAL A 17 -7.74 -4.80 -8.36
C VAL A 17 -6.34 -5.28 -8.64
N GLU A 18 -5.50 -4.40 -9.14
CA GLU A 18 -4.06 -4.62 -9.30
C GLU A 18 -3.32 -3.71 -8.32
N VAL A 19 -2.36 -4.28 -7.59
CA VAL A 19 -1.46 -3.52 -6.70
C VAL A 19 -0.05 -3.73 -7.19
N ARG A 20 0.62 -2.64 -7.56
CA ARG A 20 2.03 -2.65 -7.95
C ARG A 20 2.85 -2.07 -6.81
N LEU A 21 3.83 -2.83 -6.35
CA LEU A 21 4.81 -2.38 -5.37
C LEU A 21 6.15 -2.18 -6.05
N SER A 22 6.76 -1.04 -5.82
CA SER A 22 8.13 -0.75 -6.25
C SER A 22 8.97 -0.35 -5.05
N HIS A 23 10.22 -0.80 -5.05
CA HIS A 23 11.22 -0.45 -4.03
C HIS A 23 12.26 0.47 -4.66
N SER A 24 12.60 1.53 -3.96
CA SER A 24 13.62 2.48 -4.36
C SER A 24 14.43 2.93 -3.16
N ARG A 25 15.60 3.52 -3.43
CA ARG A 25 16.42 4.17 -2.42
C ARG A 25 16.37 5.67 -2.65
N ILE A 26 15.92 6.42 -1.64
CA ILE A 26 15.81 7.88 -1.72
C ILE A 26 16.74 8.54 -0.71
N HIS A 27 17.12 9.79 -0.94
CA HIS A 27 17.78 10.57 0.10
C HIS A 27 16.78 10.97 1.18
N ALA A 28 17.22 10.94 2.44
CA ALA A 28 16.40 11.37 3.57
C ALA A 28 15.91 12.82 3.46
N THR A 29 16.63 13.68 2.73
CA THR A 29 16.23 15.06 2.44
C THR A 29 15.03 15.15 1.49
N ASP A 30 14.79 14.11 0.70
CA ASP A 30 13.75 14.07 -0.32
C ASP A 30 12.45 13.43 0.23
N CYS A 31 12.50 12.91 1.46
CA CYS A 31 11.32 12.41 2.18
C CYS A 31 10.78 13.49 3.12
N GLY A 32 9.67 14.14 2.73
CA GLY A 32 9.07 15.24 3.49
C GLY A 32 8.45 14.84 4.83
N ASP A 33 8.16 13.55 5.01
CA ASP A 33 7.39 12.95 6.10
C ASP A 33 8.19 11.91 6.92
N CYS A 34 9.49 11.74 6.62
CA CYS A 34 10.36 10.82 7.35
C CYS A 34 10.98 11.46 8.60
N GLY A 35 11.05 10.70 9.71
CA GLY A 35 11.76 11.12 10.93
C GLY A 35 13.29 11.12 10.78
N THR A 36 13.81 10.25 9.91
CA THR A 36 15.25 10.19 9.58
C THR A 36 15.61 11.32 8.62
N LYS A 37 16.55 12.19 9.02
CA LYS A 37 16.89 13.41 8.26
C LYS A 37 18.22 13.36 7.51
N LYS A 38 18.97 12.26 7.61
CA LYS A 38 20.28 12.08 6.97
C LYS A 38 20.44 10.65 6.46
N GLY A 39 21.19 10.49 5.37
CA GLY A 39 21.46 9.19 4.75
C GLY A 39 20.48 8.82 3.64
N MET A 40 20.48 7.53 3.29
CA MET A 40 19.57 6.93 2.31
C MET A 40 18.46 6.17 3.03
N LEU A 41 17.25 6.22 2.50
CA LEU A 41 16.08 5.51 2.99
C LEU A 41 15.59 4.54 1.94
N ASP A 42 15.16 3.36 2.38
CA ASP A 42 14.38 2.45 1.55
C ASP A 42 12.93 2.95 1.50
N GLN A 43 12.45 3.23 0.30
CA GLN A 43 11.07 3.63 0.04
C GLN A 43 10.37 2.50 -0.70
N ILE A 44 9.16 2.17 -0.26
CA ILE A 44 8.27 1.28 -0.98
C ILE A 44 7.07 2.11 -1.43
N SER A 45 6.86 2.20 -2.74
CA SER A 45 5.72 2.87 -3.35
C SER A 45 4.68 1.84 -3.74
N SER A 46 3.41 2.19 -3.55
CA SER A 46 2.27 1.35 -3.90
C SER A 46 1.33 2.07 -4.85
N GLU A 47 1.12 1.51 -6.02
CA GLU A 47 0.13 1.97 -6.99
C GLU A 47 -1.04 0.98 -7.02
N ILE A 48 -2.28 1.50 -6.99
CA ILE A 48 -3.48 0.68 -6.94
C ILE A 48 -4.36 1.03 -8.13
N HIS A 49 -4.56 0.05 -9.00
CA HIS A 49 -5.49 0.15 -10.12
C HIS A 49 -6.78 -0.59 -9.76
N MET A 50 -7.90 0.10 -9.94
CA MET A 50 -9.25 -0.42 -9.64
C MET A 50 -10.10 -0.35 -10.91
N GLU A 51 -10.50 -1.52 -11.39
CA GLU A 51 -11.36 -1.68 -12.55
C GLU A 51 -12.77 -2.07 -12.10
N GLY A 52 -13.76 -1.39 -12.65
CA GLY A 52 -15.15 -1.55 -12.25
C GLY A 52 -15.97 -0.28 -12.42
N ASN A 53 -17.28 -0.42 -12.30
CA ASN A 53 -18.21 0.70 -12.33
C ASN A 53 -18.29 1.31 -10.92
N LEU A 54 -17.29 2.15 -10.63
CA LEU A 54 -17.13 2.80 -9.34
C LEU A 54 -17.19 4.30 -9.49
N ASP A 55 -18.08 4.93 -8.71
CA ASP A 55 -18.10 6.38 -8.56
C ASP A 55 -16.90 6.87 -7.72
N ASP A 56 -16.66 8.18 -7.71
CA ASP A 56 -15.53 8.78 -7.01
C ASP A 56 -15.58 8.56 -5.49
N VAL A 57 -16.77 8.48 -4.91
CA VAL A 57 -16.96 8.24 -3.47
C VAL A 57 -16.56 6.80 -3.13
N GLN A 58 -16.98 5.84 -3.93
CA GLN A 58 -16.63 4.43 -3.81
C GLN A 58 -15.12 4.23 -4.00
N ARG A 59 -14.52 4.85 -5.02
CA ARG A 59 -13.07 4.80 -5.26
C ARG A 59 -12.28 5.36 -4.09
N LYS A 60 -12.67 6.53 -3.58
CA LYS A 60 -12.04 7.16 -2.41
C LYS A 60 -12.16 6.27 -1.18
N ARG A 61 -13.33 5.68 -0.96
CA ARG A 61 -13.55 4.78 0.17
C ARG A 61 -12.72 3.50 0.07
N LEU A 62 -12.60 2.93 -1.12
CA LEU A 62 -11.73 1.78 -1.36
C LEU A 62 -10.27 2.15 -1.09
N LEU A 63 -9.79 3.30 -1.56
CA LEU A 63 -8.44 3.78 -1.28
C LEU A 63 -8.15 3.89 0.23
N GLU A 64 -9.09 4.44 1.01
CA GLU A 64 -8.97 4.50 2.48
C GLU A 64 -8.86 3.12 3.14
N ILE A 65 -9.48 2.10 2.55
CA ILE A 65 -9.40 0.71 3.03
C ILE A 65 -8.13 0.02 2.55
N ALA A 66 -7.54 0.45 1.44
CA ALA A 66 -6.32 -0.14 0.89
C ALA A 66 -5.13 -0.02 1.85
N THR A 67 -5.02 1.10 2.56
CA THR A 67 -3.99 1.33 3.61
C THR A 67 -4.15 0.39 4.81
N ARG A 68 -5.30 -0.28 4.94
CA ARG A 68 -5.55 -1.27 6.01
C ARG A 68 -5.19 -2.70 5.58
N CYS A 69 -4.63 -2.90 4.39
CA CYS A 69 -4.28 -4.24 3.95
C CYS A 69 -3.16 -4.85 4.81
N PRO A 70 -3.19 -6.18 5.08
CA PRO A 70 -2.21 -6.84 5.94
C PRO A 70 -0.75 -6.60 5.53
N VAL A 71 -0.48 -6.50 4.22
CA VAL A 71 0.85 -6.22 3.69
C VAL A 71 1.30 -4.81 4.05
N HIS A 72 0.45 -3.79 3.85
CA HIS A 72 0.77 -2.41 4.25
C HIS A 72 1.04 -2.33 5.75
N ARG A 73 0.21 -2.97 6.60
CA ARG A 73 0.47 -3.03 8.05
C ARG A 73 1.82 -3.67 8.39
N THR A 74 2.18 -4.73 7.69
CA THR A 74 3.47 -5.41 7.88
C THR A 74 4.61 -4.47 7.52
N LEU A 75 4.52 -3.82 6.35
CA LEU A 75 5.55 -2.92 5.82
C LEU A 75 5.69 -1.59 6.59
N SER A 76 4.64 -1.16 7.29
CA SER A 76 4.65 0.06 8.11
C SER A 76 4.97 -0.18 9.59
N SER A 77 5.20 -1.43 9.99
CA SER A 77 5.58 -1.80 11.36
C SER A 77 7.11 -1.90 11.52
N GLU A 78 7.60 -2.14 12.74
CA GLU A 78 9.01 -2.49 12.94
C GLU A 78 9.29 -3.87 12.30
N ILE A 79 10.11 -3.89 11.25
CA ILE A 79 10.45 -5.12 10.52
C ILE A 79 11.81 -5.63 11.00
N LYS A 80 11.83 -6.87 11.51
CA LYS A 80 13.07 -7.59 11.82
C LYS A 80 13.27 -8.75 10.86
N ILE A 81 14.25 -8.66 9.98
CA ILE A 81 14.62 -9.71 9.03
C ILE A 81 15.69 -10.60 9.67
N ARG A 82 15.49 -11.92 9.63
CA ARG A 82 16.50 -12.92 10.04
C ARG A 82 16.89 -13.76 8.82
N THR A 83 18.18 -13.97 8.64
CA THR A 83 18.74 -14.79 7.56
C THR A 83 19.63 -15.87 8.17
N SER A 84 19.50 -17.10 7.69
CA SER A 84 20.35 -18.23 8.08
C SER A 84 20.69 -19.06 6.85
N GLU A 85 21.91 -19.57 6.79
CA GLU A 85 22.35 -20.58 5.82
C GLU A 85 21.90 -21.97 6.31
N VAL A 86 21.53 -22.85 5.37
CA VAL A 86 21.04 -24.22 5.65
C VAL A 86 22.03 -25.25 5.14
#